data_AF-A0A962VQP3-F1
#
_entry.id   AF-A0A962VQP3-F1
#
_cell.length_a   1.000
_cell.length_b   1.000
_cell.length_c   1.000
_cell.angle_alpha   90.00
_cell.angle_beta   90.00
_cell.angle_gamma   90.00
#
_symmetry.space_group_name_H-M   'P 1'
#
loop_
_entity.id
_entity.type
_entity.pdbx_description
1 polymer ?
#
loop_
_entity_poly.entity_id
_entity_poly.type
_entity_poly.pdbx_seq_one_letter_code
_entity_poly.pdbx_strand_id
1 'polypeptide(L)'
;NKHFTGTIDGCSVHPREIVKRALELNAAAAILSHQHPSGNPEPSQADQRITTRLKEALALIDVRVLDHIIVGGTESVSLAERGQV
;
A
#
# COMPACT_ATOMS: atom_id res chain seq x y z
N ASN A 1 12.47 11.76 -3.69
CA ASN A 1 12.81 10.39 -3.28
C ASN A 1 12.84 10.18 -1.76
N LYS A 2 11.76 10.53 -1.06
CA LYS A 2 11.40 9.94 0.24
C LYS A 2 9.97 10.40 0.54
N HIS A 3 9.01 9.49 0.45
CA HIS A 3 7.59 9.83 0.60
C HIS A 3 7.10 9.68 2.05
N PHE A 4 7.91 9.14 2.97
CA PHE A 4 7.44 8.78 4.31
C PHE A 4 8.50 8.88 5.41
N THR A 5 8.07 9.38 6.57
CA THR A 5 8.74 9.27 7.88
C THR A 5 7.69 8.81 8.89
N GLY A 6 7.90 7.67 9.52
CA GLY A 6 7.02 7.07 10.52
C GLY A 6 7.75 6.76 11.82
N THR A 7 6.99 6.47 12.88
CA THR A 7 7.51 5.95 14.15
C THR A 7 7.57 4.42 14.11
N ILE A 8 8.09 3.81 15.18
CA ILE A 8 8.11 2.35 15.40
C ILE A 8 6.70 1.73 15.28
N ASP A 9 5.64 2.50 15.54
CA ASP A 9 4.24 2.05 15.55
C ASP A 9 3.41 2.41 14.30
N GLY A 10 3.98 3.13 13.33
CA GLY A 10 3.26 3.42 12.09
C GLY A 10 3.84 4.53 11.23
N CYS A 11 3.82 4.31 9.93
CA CYS A 11 3.94 5.38 8.95
C CYS A 11 2.55 5.98 8.69
N SER A 12 2.38 7.28 8.91
CA SER A 12 1.16 8.00 8.52
C SER A 12 1.06 8.03 6.99
N VAL A 13 0.38 7.04 6.40
CA VAL A 13 0.03 7.04 4.98
C VAL A 13 -1.19 7.93 4.79
N HIS A 14 -1.02 9.02 4.04
CA HIS A 14 -2.12 9.93 3.71
C HIS A 14 -2.64 9.65 2.30
N PRO A 15 -3.87 9.12 2.14
CA PRO A 15 -4.42 8.80 0.82
C PRO A 15 -4.40 9.97 -0.17
N ARG A 16 -4.58 11.22 0.31
CA ARG A 16 -4.51 12.42 -0.54
C ARG A 16 -3.20 12.55 -1.31
N GLU A 17 -2.07 12.17 -0.71
CA GLU A 17 -0.76 12.28 -1.36
C GLU A 17 -0.59 11.19 -2.42
N ILE A 18 -1.15 10.00 -2.18
CA ILE A 18 -1.14 8.90 -3.14
C ILE A 18 -2.03 9.22 -4.34
N VAL A 19 -3.24 9.74 -4.08
CA VAL A 19 -4.18 10.17 -5.12
C VAL A 19 -3.58 11.28 -5.97
N LYS A 20 -3.02 12.32 -5.33
CA LYS A 20 -2.32 13.39 -6.03
C LYS A 20 -1.21 12.85 -6.93
N ARG A 21 -0.39 11.93 -6.40
CA ARG A 21 0.70 11.33 -7.17
C ARG A 21 0.21 10.48 -8.34
N ALA A 22 -0.88 9.73 -8.17
CA ALA A 22 -1.47 8.93 -9.23
C ALA A 22 -1.96 9.82 -10.39
N LEU A 23 -2.61 10.94 -10.07
CA LEU A 23 -3.04 11.94 -11.06
C LEU A 23 -1.85 12.59 -11.78
N GLU A 24 -0.82 13.03 -11.04
CA GLU A 24 0.40 13.61 -11.62
C GLU A 24 1.08 12.68 -12.64
N LEU A 25 0.98 11.37 -12.41
CA LEU A 25 1.58 10.35 -13.27
C LEU A 25 0.63 9.84 -14.37
N ASN A 26 -0.63 10.31 -14.41
CA ASN A 26 -1.69 9.72 -15.24
C ASN A 26 -1.76 8.19 -15.09
N ALA A 27 -1.60 7.71 -13.86
CA ALA A 27 -1.52 6.28 -13.60
C ALA A 27 -2.87 5.60 -13.84
N ALA A 28 -2.90 4.52 -14.63
CA ALA A 28 -4.09 3.68 -14.78
C ALA A 28 -4.24 2.65 -13.63
N ALA A 29 -3.15 2.40 -12.90
CA ALA A 29 -3.09 1.44 -11.82
C ALA A 29 -1.91 1.69 -10.87
N ALA A 30 -1.97 1.13 -9.67
CA ALA A 30 -0.92 1.18 -8.67
C ALA A 30 -0.73 -0.19 -8.00
N ILE A 31 0.51 -0.48 -7.61
CA ILE A 31 0.87 -1.54 -6.68
C ILE A 31 1.39 -0.86 -5.41
N LEU A 32 0.87 -1.27 -4.26
CA LEU A 32 1.34 -0.80 -2.97
C LEU A 32 2.42 -1.74 -2.46
N SER A 33 3.42 -1.22 -1.77
CA SER A 33 4.38 -2.08 -1.08
C SER A 33 4.94 -1.40 0.14
N HIS A 34 5.16 -2.16 1.20
CA HIS A 34 5.95 -1.73 2.34
C HIS A 34 6.74 -2.89 2.93
N GLN A 35 7.71 -2.55 3.77
CA GLN A 35 8.59 -3.51 4.40
C GLN A 35 8.21 -3.67 5.87
N HIS A 36 8.21 -4.91 6.36
CA HIS A 36 8.18 -5.23 7.78
C HIS A 36 9.61 -5.44 8.28
N PRO A 37 10.18 -4.51 9.08
CA PRO A 37 11.55 -4.66 9.59
C PRO A 37 11.75 -5.89 10.49
N SER A 38 10.65 -6.45 11.02
CA SER A 38 10.65 -7.71 11.77
C SER A 38 11.05 -8.93 10.92
N GLY A 39 11.02 -8.81 9.60
CA GLY A 39 11.26 -9.91 8.67
C GLY A 39 10.05 -10.82 8.42
N ASN A 40 8.93 -10.63 9.14
CA ASN A 40 7.71 -11.40 8.90
C ASN A 40 6.78 -10.66 7.91
N PRO A 41 6.50 -11.20 6.71
CA PRO A 41 5.64 -10.54 5.72
C PRO A 41 4.12 -10.67 6.00
N GLU A 42 3.70 -11.31 7.10
CA GLU A 42 2.27 -11.48 7.39
C GLU A 42 1.57 -10.12 7.63
N PRO A 43 0.49 -9.80 6.89
CA PRO A 43 -0.23 -8.53 7.03
C PRO A 43 -0.83 -8.34 8.41
N SER A 44 -0.59 -7.18 9.00
CA SER A 44 -1.32 -6.72 10.17
C SER A 44 -2.73 -6.26 9.79
N GLN A 45 -3.58 -6.11 10.80
CA GLN A 45 -4.89 -5.48 10.64
C GLN A 45 -4.78 -4.01 10.18
N ALA A 46 -3.68 -3.32 10.48
CA ALA A 46 -3.46 -1.97 9.98
C ALA A 46 -3.18 -1.97 8.47
N ASP A 47 -2.42 -2.94 7.98
CA ASP A 47 -2.10 -3.10 6.57
C ASP A 47 -3.35 -3.38 5.75
N GLN A 48 -4.22 -4.27 6.23
CA GLN A 48 -5.50 -4.55 5.59
C GLN A 48 -6.38 -3.29 5.52
N ARG A 49 -6.50 -2.55 6.62
CA ARG A 49 -7.30 -1.30 6.67
C ARG A 49 -6.76 -0.23 5.71
N ILE A 50 -5.46 0.00 5.66
CA ILE A 50 -4.90 1.01 4.76
C ILE A 50 -5.02 0.57 3.30
N THR A 51 -4.90 -0.73 3.01
CA THR A 51 -5.14 -1.30 1.68
C THR A 51 -6.55 -0.97 1.19
N THR A 52 -7.57 -1.30 1.99
CA THR A 52 -8.97 -1.01 1.66
C THR A 52 -9.18 0.48 1.43
N ARG A 53 -8.68 1.32 2.35
CA ARG A 53 -8.83 2.78 2.24
C ARG A 53 -8.17 3.35 0.98
N LEU A 54 -6.99 2.87 0.60
CA LEU A 54 -6.30 3.32 -0.60
C LEU A 54 -6.97 2.80 -1.88
N LYS A 55 -7.44 1.55 -1.88
CA LYS A 55 -8.21 0.97 -2.98
C LYS A 55 -9.48 1.78 -3.26
N GLU A 56 -10.26 2.10 -2.21
CA GLU A 56 -11.45 2.92 -2.34
C GLU A 56 -11.13 4.33 -2.84
N ALA A 57 -10.10 4.98 -2.28
CA ALA A 57 -9.72 6.34 -2.68
C ALA A 57 -9.23 6.43 -4.14
N LEU A 58 -8.44 5.46 -4.59
CA LEU A 58 -7.92 5.41 -5.96
C LEU A 58 -9.01 5.01 -6.97
N ALA A 59 -9.99 4.19 -6.56
CA ALA A 59 -11.13 3.84 -7.40
C ALA A 59 -12.00 5.06 -7.78
N LEU A 60 -12.07 6.10 -6.93
CA LEU A 60 -12.81 7.33 -7.24
C LEU A 60 -12.24 8.12 -8.44
N ILE A 61 -11.02 7.81 -8.85
CA ILE A 61 -10.35 8.44 -9.99
C ILE A 61 -9.93 7.39 -11.03
N ASP A 62 -10.62 6.25 -11.08
CA ASP A 62 -10.41 5.16 -12.03
C ASP A 62 -8.99 4.55 -12.01
N VAL A 63 -8.29 4.66 -10.87
CA VAL A 63 -6.98 4.04 -10.67
C VAL A 63 -7.14 2.73 -9.90
N ARG A 64 -6.78 1.62 -10.54
CA ARG A 64 -6.89 0.29 -9.93
C ARG A 64 -5.73 0.03 -8.97
N VAL A 65 -6.02 -0.51 -7.80
CA VAL A 65 -4.98 -1.15 -6.97
C VAL A 65 -4.86 -2.59 -7.41
N LEU A 66 -3.70 -2.97 -7.97
CA LEU A 66 -3.48 -4.33 -8.49
C LEU A 66 -3.01 -5.29 -7.41
N ASP A 67 -2.23 -4.77 -6.45
CA ASP A 67 -1.72 -5.56 -5.34
C ASP A 67 -1.26 -4.66 -4.18
N HIS A 68 -1.12 -5.26 -3.01
CA HIS A 68 -0.32 -4.75 -1.91
C HIS A 68 0.67 -5.83 -1.46
N ILE A 69 1.95 -5.58 -1.69
CA ILE A 69 3.03 -6.52 -1.40
C ILE A 69 3.71 -6.13 -0.08
N ILE A 70 3.69 -7.02 0.90
CA ILE A 70 4.39 -6.85 2.17
C ILE A 70 5.67 -7.65 2.12
N VAL A 71 6.82 -6.98 2.30
CA VAL A 71 8.14 -7.58 2.21
C VAL A 71 8.72 -7.79 3.61
N GLY A 72 9.06 -9.03 3.95
CA GLY A 72 9.70 -9.43 5.19
C GLY A 72 11.01 -10.17 4.90
N GLY A 73 12.14 -9.45 4.97
CA GLY A 73 13.45 -10.04 4.66
C GLY A 73 13.53 -10.56 3.22
N THR A 74 13.72 -11.88 3.06
CA THR A 74 13.77 -12.57 1.75
C THR A 74 12.40 -13.08 1.28
N GLU A 75 11.35 -12.91 2.10
CA GLU A 75 10.00 -13.36 1.81
C GLU A 75 9.06 -12.18 1.54
N SER A 76 7.97 -12.46 0.84
CA SER A 76 6.92 -11.47 0.60
C SER A 76 5.55 -12.12 0.54
N VAL A 77 4.53 -11.33 0.89
CA VAL A 77 3.12 -11.70 0.76
C VAL A 77 2.44 -10.74 -0.20
N SER A 78 1.77 -11.28 -1.21
CA SER A 78 0.80 -10.57 -2.05
C SER A 78 -0.57 -10.65 -1.40
N LEU A 79 -1.22 -9.50 -1.17
CA LEU A 79 -2.61 -9.48 -0.73
C LEU A 79 -3.56 -9.85 -1.88
N ALA A 80 -3.20 -9.58 -3.14
CA ALA A 80 -3.99 -10.00 -4.30
C ALA A 80 -4.06 -11.53 -4.43
N GLU A 81 -2.94 -12.24 -4.26
CA GLU A 81 -2.91 -13.72 -4.26
C GLU A 81 -3.77 -14.32 -3.13
N ARG A 82 -3.99 -13.56 -2.05
CA ARG A 82 -4.84 -13.93 -0.91
C ARG A 82 -6.30 -13.47 -1.07
N GLY A 83 -6.67 -12.82 -2.17
CA GLY A 83 -8.02 -12.29 -2.40
C GLY A 83 -8.39 -11.09 -1.53
N GLN A 84 -7.39 -10.33 -1.07
CA GLN A 84 -7.54 -9.19 -0.15
C GLN A 84 -7.37 -7.82 -0.84
N VAL A 85 -7.17 -7.81 -2.16
CA VAL A 85 -7.12 -6.62 -3.04
C VAL A 85 -8.17 -6.74 -4.12
#